data_AF-A0A3C0TDZ7-F1
#
_entry.id   AF-A0A3C0TDZ7-F1
#
_cell.length_a   1.000
_cell.length_b   1.000
_cell.length_c   1.000
_cell.angle_alpha   90.00
_cell.angle_beta   90.00
_cell.angle_gamma   90.00
#
_symmetry.space_group_name_H-M   'P 1'
#
loop_
_entity.id
_entity.type
_entity.pdbx_description
1 polymer ?
#
loop_
_entity_poly.entity_id
_entity_poly.type
_entity_poly.pdbx_seq_one_letter_code
_entity_poly.pdbx_strand_id
1 'polypeptide(L)'
;MATKRNTDIIGSSFMFTPEVIDDIHIKAELGRYRMRGFSLFKKIPSWDDLTFLPGTLTRFVIEGYREKCLTKTVIGPRAKRPLELDIPIYITGMSFGAL
;
A
#
# COMPACT_ATOMS: atom_id res chain seq x y z
N MET A 1 -13.52 -30.74 33.70
CA MET A 1 -12.99 -29.62 34.50
C MET A 1 -12.82 -28.44 33.55
N ALA A 2 -13.65 -27.40 33.67
CA ALA A 2 -13.65 -26.28 32.72
C ALA A 2 -12.32 -25.51 32.84
N THR A 3 -11.61 -25.36 31.72
CA THR A 3 -10.33 -24.65 31.66
C THR A 3 -10.55 -23.21 32.11
N LYS A 4 -9.96 -22.84 33.26
CA LYS A 4 -10.09 -21.51 33.85
C LYS A 4 -9.53 -20.49 32.84
N ARG A 5 -10.35 -19.53 32.41
CA ARG A 5 -9.93 -18.47 31.48
C ARG A 5 -8.79 -17.69 32.14
N ASN A 6 -7.64 -17.62 31.47
CA ASN A 6 -6.50 -16.84 31.96
C ASN A 6 -6.90 -15.35 31.95
N THR A 7 -6.97 -14.74 33.13
CA THR A 7 -7.40 -13.35 33.36
C THR A 7 -6.25 -12.35 33.28
N ASP A 8 -5.02 -12.83 33.23
CA ASP A 8 -3.80 -12.02 33.22
C ASP A 8 -3.42 -11.59 31.79
N ILE A 9 -4.03 -12.22 30.78
CA ILE A 9 -3.86 -11.89 29.36
C ILE A 9 -5.02 -11.00 28.93
N ILE A 10 -4.71 -9.75 28.55
CA ILE A 10 -5.65 -8.88 27.83
C ILE A 10 -6.06 -9.62 26.56
N GLY A 11 -7.37 -9.77 26.32
CA GLY A 11 -7.87 -10.48 25.15
C GLY A 11 -7.27 -9.94 23.85
N SER A 12 -6.97 -10.82 22.89
CA SER A 12 -6.40 -10.42 21.61
C SER A 12 -7.41 -9.62 20.79
N SER A 13 -7.10 -8.36 20.49
CA SER A 13 -7.88 -7.52 19.59
C SER A 13 -7.05 -7.23 18.34
N PHE A 14 -7.68 -7.35 17.17
CA PHE A 14 -7.08 -6.92 15.91
C PHE A 14 -6.86 -5.40 15.86
N MET A 15 -7.71 -4.63 16.55
CA MET A 15 -7.65 -3.16 16.56
C MET A 15 -6.77 -2.62 17.69
N PHE A 16 -6.78 -3.29 18.84
CA PHE A 16 -6.01 -2.91 20.03
C PHE A 16 -4.98 -3.99 20.33
N THR A 17 -3.95 -4.07 19.50
CA THR A 17 -2.83 -4.97 19.76
C THR A 17 -2.04 -4.46 20.97
N PRO A 18 -1.28 -5.33 21.67
CA PRO A 18 -0.45 -4.91 22.80
C PRO A 18 0.47 -3.73 22.49
N GLU A 19 0.99 -3.64 21.27
CA GLU A 19 1.86 -2.55 20.82
C GLU A 19 1.11 -1.23 20.65
N VAL A 20 -0.15 -1.28 20.20
CA VAL A 20 -1.02 -0.10 20.10
C VAL A 20 -1.40 0.38 21.50
N ILE A 21 -1.72 -0.53 22.42
CA ILE A 21 -2.06 -0.20 23.80
C ILE A 21 -0.86 0.41 24.53
N ASP A 22 0.34 -0.15 24.38
CA ASP A 22 1.59 0.39 24.91
C ASP A 22 1.85 1.82 24.40
N ASP A 23 1.69 2.05 23.10
CA ASP A 23 1.87 3.38 22.52
C ASP A 23 0.81 4.39 23.01
N ILE A 24 -0.43 3.95 23.29
CA ILE A 24 -1.48 4.78 23.90
C ILE A 24 -1.08 5.16 25.33
N HIS A 25 -0.62 4.22 26.16
CA HIS A 25 -0.20 4.50 27.53
C HIS A 25 0.98 5.48 27.57
N ILE A 26 2.00 5.26 26.74
CA ILE A 26 3.16 6.14 26.64
C ILE A 26 2.74 7.57 26.22
N LYS A 27 1.81 7.70 25.26
CA LYS A 27 1.28 9.01 24.84
C LYS A 27 0.49 9.70 25.95
N ALA A 28 -0.29 8.93 26.72
CA ALA A 28 -1.06 9.45 27.84
C ALA A 28 -0.15 10.00 28.96
N GLU A 29 0.96 9.30 29.26
CA GLU A 29 1.95 9.76 30.26
C GLU A 29 2.77 10.96 29.78
N LEU A 30 3.21 10.95 28.52
CA LEU A 30 4.05 12.02 27.97
C LEU A 30 3.26 13.31 27.70
N GLY A 31 1.94 13.22 27.50
CA GLY A 31 1.10 14.33 27.05
C GLY A 31 1.42 14.83 25.64
N ARG A 32 2.26 14.09 24.89
CA ARG A 32 2.72 14.40 23.53
C ARG A 32 3.04 13.12 22.78
N TYR A 33 3.21 13.22 21.47
CA TYR A 33 3.58 12.08 20.64
C TYR A 33 5.00 11.58 20.96
N ARG A 34 5.19 10.27 20.85
CA ARG A 34 6.52 9.64 20.96
C ARG A 34 7.35 10.00 19.73
N MET A 35 8.47 10.69 19.95
CA MET A 35 9.48 10.91 18.91
C MET A 35 10.15 9.56 18.62
N ARG A 36 10.05 9.07 17.38
CA ARG A 36 10.67 7.80 16.97
C ARG A 36 11.27 7.95 15.57
N GLY A 37 12.55 7.62 15.43
CA GLY A 37 13.22 7.54 14.14
C GLY A 37 13.03 6.14 13.54
N PHE A 38 12.33 6.04 12.42
CA PHE A 38 12.34 4.95 11.41
C PHE A 38 11.27 5.25 10.34
N SER A 39 11.11 4.35 9.36
CA SER A 39 10.14 4.44 8.26
C SER A 39 8.65 4.45 8.69
N LEU A 40 7.75 4.46 7.72
CA LEU A 40 6.30 4.51 7.88
C LEU A 40 5.78 3.36 8.77
N PHE A 41 5.01 3.70 9.83
CA PHE A 41 4.35 2.71 10.70
C PHE A 41 2.95 2.30 10.24
N LYS A 42 2.46 2.87 9.14
CA LYS A 42 1.20 2.47 8.52
C LYS A 42 1.46 1.30 7.57
N LYS A 43 0.53 0.34 7.53
CA LYS A 43 0.52 -0.70 6.51
C LYS A 43 0.46 -0.02 5.14
N ILE A 44 1.50 -0.18 4.34
CA ILE A 44 1.51 0.25 2.95
C ILE A 44 0.67 -0.78 2.19
N PRO A 45 -0.29 -0.35 1.34
CA PRO A 45 -1.02 -1.29 0.51
C PRO A 45 -0.04 -2.06 -0.36
N SER A 46 -0.17 -3.38 -0.35
CA SER A 46 0.60 -4.30 -1.19
C SER A 46 -0.18 -4.63 -2.45
N TRP A 47 0.50 -5.24 -3.43
CA TRP A 47 -0.17 -5.74 -4.63
C TRP A 47 -1.21 -6.83 -4.31
N ASP A 48 -1.04 -7.54 -3.20
CA ASP A 48 -1.98 -8.57 -2.73
C ASP A 48 -3.30 -7.99 -2.22
N ASP A 49 -3.33 -6.69 -1.88
CA ASP A 49 -4.55 -6.01 -1.44
C ASP A 49 -5.41 -5.53 -2.63
N LEU A 50 -4.97 -5.72 -3.89
CA LEU A 50 -5.67 -5.27 -5.10
C LEU A 50 -6.43 -6.42 -5.80
N THR A 51 -7.67 -6.16 -6.21
CA THR A 51 -8.46 -7.07 -7.05
C THR A 51 -8.80 -6.40 -8.38
N PHE A 52 -8.38 -7.02 -9.49
CA PHE A 52 -8.71 -6.56 -10.84
C PHE A 52 -10.06 -7.11 -11.26
N LEU A 53 -10.96 -6.23 -11.72
CA LEU A 53 -12.26 -6.62 -12.24
C LEU A 53 -12.15 -6.93 -13.74
N PRO A 54 -12.36 -8.18 -14.17
CA PRO A 54 -12.37 -8.50 -15.58
C PRO A 54 -13.62 -7.92 -16.26
N GLY A 55 -13.53 -7.64 -17.56
CA GLY A 55 -14.71 -7.39 -18.37
C GLY A 55 -15.51 -8.69 -18.47
N THR A 56 -16.74 -8.70 -17.96
CA THR A 56 -17.61 -9.90 -17.97
C THR A 56 -18.75 -9.76 -18.97
N LEU A 57 -19.79 -8.98 -18.65
CA LEU A 57 -21.03 -8.92 -19.44
C LEU A 57 -21.27 -7.57 -20.12
N THR A 58 -20.83 -6.47 -19.52
CA THR A 58 -21.12 -5.11 -20.02
C THR A 58 -20.20 -4.66 -21.16
N ARG A 59 -19.03 -5.29 -21.31
CA ARG A 59 -18.12 -5.05 -22.43
C ARG A 59 -17.46 -6.34 -22.87
N PHE A 60 -17.27 -6.48 -24.18
CA PHE A 60 -16.41 -7.51 -24.73
C PHE A 60 -14.96 -7.20 -24.39
N VAL A 61 -14.21 -8.25 -24.03
CA VAL A 61 -12.77 -8.17 -23.76
C VAL A 61 -12.05 -8.15 -25.10
N ILE A 62 -11.00 -7.35 -25.18
CA ILE A 62 -10.15 -7.30 -26.37
C ILE A 62 -9.35 -8.59 -26.51
N GLU A 63 -9.22 -9.08 -27.73
CA GLU A 63 -8.49 -10.31 -28.01
C GLU A 63 -7.04 -9.99 -28.38
N GLY A 64 -6.09 -10.32 -27.49
CA GLY A 64 -4.70 -9.82 -27.59
C GLY A 64 -3.91 -10.20 -28.86
N TYR A 65 -4.36 -11.21 -29.62
CA TYR A 65 -3.75 -11.57 -30.91
C TYR A 65 -4.46 -10.95 -32.12
N ARG A 66 -5.71 -10.47 -31.97
CA ARG A 66 -6.48 -9.84 -33.05
C ARG A 66 -6.46 -8.32 -32.96
N GLU A 67 -6.39 -7.80 -31.75
CA GLU A 67 -6.50 -6.38 -31.45
C GLU A 67 -5.22 -5.87 -30.80
N LYS A 68 -4.68 -4.77 -31.34
CA LYS A 68 -3.48 -4.14 -30.78
C LYS A 68 -3.84 -3.33 -29.53
N CYS A 69 -3.32 -3.75 -28.38
CA CYS A 69 -3.40 -2.95 -27.16
C CYS A 69 -2.40 -1.78 -27.24
N LEU A 70 -2.90 -0.54 -27.17
CA LEU A 70 -2.07 0.66 -27.14
C LEU A 70 -1.62 0.95 -25.71
N THR A 71 -0.32 0.84 -25.47
CA THR A 71 0.31 1.03 -24.15
C THR A 71 1.02 2.39 -24.03
N LYS A 72 0.81 3.29 -25.00
CA LYS A 72 1.35 4.64 -25.00
C LYS A 72 0.98 5.35 -23.70
N THR A 73 1.99 5.84 -23.00
CA THR A 73 1.85 6.48 -21.69
C THR A 73 2.30 7.93 -21.77
N VAL A 74 1.45 8.85 -21.34
CA VAL A 74 1.77 10.29 -21.33
C VAL A 74 1.87 10.76 -19.88
N ILE A 75 3.06 11.16 -19.46
CA ILE A 75 3.30 11.72 -18.13
C ILE A 75 3.18 13.23 -18.19
N GLY A 76 2.30 13.77 -17.34
CA GLY A 76 2.01 15.21 -17.28
C GLY A 76 1.21 15.71 -18.50
N PRO A 77 0.01 15.17 -18.78
CA PRO A 77 -0.77 15.52 -19.99
C PRO A 77 -1.17 17.00 -20.09
N ARG A 78 -1.13 17.74 -18.96
CA ARG A 78 -1.41 19.18 -18.90
C ARG A 78 -0.14 20.04 -18.85
N ALA A 79 1.04 19.44 -18.92
CA ALA A 79 2.30 20.18 -18.91
C ALA A 79 2.55 20.85 -20.27
N LYS A 80 3.30 21.95 -20.27
CA LYS A 80 3.72 22.62 -21.52
C LYS A 80 4.52 21.69 -22.45
N ARG A 81 5.26 20.73 -21.87
CA ARG A 81 6.04 19.71 -22.56
C ARG A 81 5.82 18.37 -21.86
N PRO A 82 4.80 17.59 -22.25
CA PRO A 82 4.54 16.27 -21.68
C PRO A 82 5.63 15.28 -22.10
N LEU A 83 5.87 14.26 -21.26
CA LEU A 83 6.72 13.13 -21.61
C LEU A 83 5.85 12.03 -22.23
N GLU A 84 6.15 11.67 -23.47
CA GLU A 84 5.47 10.59 -24.19
C GLU A 84 6.36 9.35 -24.23
N LEU A 85 5.80 8.23 -23.77
CA LEU A 85 6.44 6.91 -23.76
C LEU A 85 5.61 5.94 -24.60
N ASP A 86 6.27 5.05 -25.34
CA ASP A 86 5.58 4.02 -26.12
C ASP A 86 4.99 2.91 -25.23
N ILE A 87 5.60 2.65 -24.07
CA ILE A 87 5.19 1.64 -23.09
C ILE A 87 5.22 2.21 -21.66
N PRO A 88 4.45 1.66 -20.70
CA PRO A 88 4.39 2.13 -19.31
C PRO A 88 5.61 1.69 -18.48
N ILE A 89 6.78 1.51 -19.11
CA ILE A 89 8.01 1.07 -18.47
C ILE A 89 9.12 2.04 -18.86
N TYR A 90 9.73 2.67 -17.86
CA TYR A 90 10.85 3.57 -18.04
C TYR A 90 11.99 3.18 -17.09
N ILE A 91 13.14 2.84 -17.65
CA ILE A 91 14.35 2.54 -16.88
C ILE A 91 15.10 3.84 -16.66
N THR A 92 15.12 4.29 -15.41
CA THR A 92 15.85 5.51 -15.02
C THR A 92 17.34 5.20 -14.86
N GLY A 93 18.19 6.16 -15.18
CA GLY A 93 19.58 6.13 -14.74
C GLY A 93 19.61 6.44 -13.25
N MET A 94 19.80 5.44 -12.39
CA MET A 94 20.05 5.71 -10.97
C MET A 94 21.38 6.48 -10.85
N SER A 95 21.35 7.60 -10.14
CA SER A 95 22.57 8.31 -9.72
C SER A 95 23.43 7.37 -8.87
N PHE A 96 24.74 7.50 -8.97
CA PHE A 96 25.68 6.88 -8.04
C PHE A 96 25.33 7.34 -6.61
N GLY A 97 24.88 6.42 -5.74
CA GLY A 97 24.54 6.70 -4.33
C GLY A 97 23.06 6.59 -3.90
N ALA A 98 22.17 6.00 -4.71
CA ALA A 98 20.75 5.82 -4.35
C ALA A 98 20.43 4.53 -3.54
N LEU A 99 21.33 4.12 -2.63
CA LEU A 99 21.11 3.03 -1.67
C LEU A 99 21.19 3.56 -0.24
#